data_AF-A0A726IZA6-F1
#
_entry.id   AF-A0A726IZA6-F1
#
_cell.length_a   1.000
_cell.length_b   1.000
_cell.length_c   1.000
_cell.angle_alpha   90.00
_cell.angle_beta   90.00
_cell.angle_gamma   90.00
#
_symmetry.space_group_name_H-M   'P 1'
#
loop_
_entity.id
_entity.type
_entity.pdbx_description
1 polymer ?
#
loop_
_entity_poly.entity_id
_entity_poly.type
_entity_poly.pdbx_seq_one_letter_code
_entity_poly.pdbx_strand_id
1 'polypeptide(L)'
;MHSWKKKLVVSQLALACTLAITSQANATTYNTFGYHDDADTAFSWSDWENADNLNYITYNGYIYNNTTDGAYDQTFNGDVVNGVISTYYLNNDYADNTANTLNIYNSTIHGMITSELVYDHDKYGWTNGTDVDYRWNDGDTFNLNIADSTIDDDYEYFYFTDSYLDADGKRTSEDMRTADYAYLGTAVTLDVESNINITDNSRVAGITLSQGNTYNGDYATGGDSAYAHTWDNTITVDNSTVTSGAFTPLEGSGWYGNSEEPSDYSGNAVYDATTGTWYHNPNDTALSFSDDPDSYYSMKNNVTFTNGSTLMGDVVFTSNFNNADDANADSNGDGVISASDGFSPIGYDTNNDGVEDTNGGWSHDNDNVDELNLKLDNGSKWVGDAYFSYEYIAPADMYDLEDGTNSLEPSSTVDKWGNVVDDKTFQSGIFTVALDNGSEWDTVNTSNVDTLTVN
;
A
#
# COMPACT_ATOMS: atom_id res chain seq x y z
N MET A 1 -22.71 13.03 49.91
CA MET A 1 -22.52 12.68 48.48
C MET A 1 -23.13 13.82 47.66
N HIS A 2 -22.53 14.47 46.68
CA HIS A 2 -21.27 14.35 45.94
C HIS A 2 -20.99 15.75 45.37
N SER A 3 -19.76 16.28 45.46
CA SER A 3 -19.35 17.50 44.73
C SER A 3 -17.94 17.40 44.13
N TRP A 4 -17.42 16.19 43.91
CA TRP A 4 -16.03 16.00 43.48
C TRP A 4 -15.84 15.65 42.00
N LYS A 5 -16.93 15.48 41.21
CA LYS A 5 -16.81 15.13 39.78
C LYS A 5 -16.55 16.31 38.83
N LYS A 6 -16.77 17.57 39.24
CA LYS A 6 -16.59 18.73 38.33
C LYS A 6 -15.17 19.29 38.26
N LYS A 7 -14.32 19.07 39.26
CA LYS A 7 -12.93 19.60 39.25
C LYS A 7 -11.95 18.76 38.44
N LEU A 8 -12.20 17.45 38.33
CA LEU A 8 -11.31 16.54 37.60
C LEU A 8 -11.40 16.74 36.08
N VAL A 9 -12.62 16.92 35.56
CA VAL A 9 -12.85 17.15 34.12
C VAL A 9 -12.25 18.48 33.67
N VAL A 10 -12.35 19.53 34.50
CA VAL A 10 -11.75 20.84 34.19
C VAL A 10 -10.23 20.80 34.25
N SER A 11 -9.62 19.98 35.13
CA SER A 11 -8.16 19.85 35.15
C SER A 11 -7.62 18.98 34.02
N GLN A 12 -8.34 17.95 33.59
CA GLN A 12 -7.99 17.15 32.41
C GLN A 12 -8.10 17.99 31.13
N LEU A 13 -9.18 18.75 30.97
CA LEU A 13 -9.38 19.63 29.83
C LEU A 13 -8.32 20.75 29.81
N ALA A 14 -8.00 21.34 30.96
CA ALA A 14 -6.94 22.35 31.04
C ALA A 14 -5.54 21.78 30.76
N LEU A 15 -5.26 20.54 31.20
CA LEU A 15 -3.98 19.87 30.92
C LEU A 15 -3.86 19.50 29.43
N ALA A 16 -4.93 18.97 28.82
CA ALA A 16 -5.00 18.71 27.38
C ALA A 16 -4.85 20.00 26.56
N CYS A 17 -5.54 21.08 26.95
CA CYS A 17 -5.38 22.38 26.30
C CYS A 17 -3.97 22.97 26.52
N THR A 18 -3.31 22.73 27.66
CA THR A 18 -1.94 23.22 27.89
C THR A 18 -0.92 22.44 27.07
N LEU A 19 -1.09 21.11 26.94
CA LEU A 19 -0.28 20.25 26.06
C LEU A 19 -0.43 20.65 24.58
N ALA A 20 -1.66 20.86 24.12
CA ALA A 20 -1.96 21.31 22.75
C ALA A 20 -1.39 22.72 22.44
N ILE A 21 -1.37 23.63 23.43
CA ILE A 21 -0.76 24.97 23.25
C ILE A 21 0.78 24.87 23.22
N THR A 22 1.38 23.91 23.91
CA THR A 22 2.84 23.69 23.87
C THR A 22 3.32 22.93 22.64
N SER A 23 2.51 22.05 22.02
CA SER A 23 2.86 21.38 20.76
C SER A 23 2.86 22.35 19.59
N GLN A 24 1.87 23.25 19.49
CA GLN A 24 1.82 24.28 18.44
C GLN A 24 3.00 25.28 18.48
N ALA A 25 3.74 25.39 19.59
CA ALA A 25 4.82 26.36 19.74
C ALA A 25 6.14 25.96 19.06
N ASN A 26 6.28 24.73 18.56
CA ASN A 26 7.45 24.26 17.80
C ASN A 26 7.07 23.54 16.50
N ALA A 27 5.82 23.65 16.05
CA ALA A 27 5.36 23.04 14.81
C ALA A 27 6.17 23.56 13.61
N THR A 28 6.86 22.67 12.91
CA THR A 28 7.56 22.99 11.67
C THR A 28 6.65 22.66 10.50
N THR A 29 6.62 23.54 9.49
CA THR A 29 5.96 23.25 8.22
C THR A 29 7.02 22.85 7.20
N TYR A 30 6.87 21.67 6.62
CA TYR A 30 7.72 21.13 5.57
C TYR A 30 6.95 21.15 4.25
N ASN A 31 7.57 21.67 3.20
CA ASN A 31 7.08 21.50 1.84
C ASN A 31 8.08 20.60 1.14
N THR A 32 7.65 19.41 0.75
CA THR A 32 8.57 18.40 0.23
C THR A 32 9.00 18.72 -1.21
N PHE A 33 8.23 19.56 -1.90
CA PHE A 33 8.56 20.11 -3.21
C PHE A 33 8.80 21.61 -3.16
N GLY A 34 9.68 22.09 -4.03
CA GLY A 34 9.99 23.50 -4.21
C GLY A 34 10.24 23.84 -5.69
N TYR A 35 10.29 25.13 -6.00
CA TYR A 35 10.54 25.63 -7.35
C TYR A 35 11.68 26.66 -7.33
N HIS A 36 12.65 26.48 -8.23
CA HIS A 36 13.69 27.47 -8.50
C HIS A 36 13.27 28.35 -9.67
N ASP A 37 13.18 29.66 -9.43
CA ASP A 37 12.69 30.69 -10.37
C ASP A 37 13.84 31.56 -10.89
N ASP A 38 14.05 31.56 -12.19
CA ASP A 38 14.90 32.48 -12.94
C ASP A 38 14.05 33.56 -13.59
N ALA A 39 14.49 34.80 -13.45
CA ALA A 39 13.72 35.97 -13.87
C ALA A 39 13.69 36.17 -15.40
N ASP A 40 14.47 35.38 -16.15
CA ASP A 40 14.78 35.66 -17.55
C ASP A 40 14.25 34.60 -18.55
N THR A 41 13.91 33.38 -18.10
CA THR A 41 13.40 32.30 -18.98
C THR A 41 12.09 31.73 -18.49
N ALA A 42 11.24 31.23 -19.39
CA ALA A 42 10.05 30.49 -19.00
C ALA A 42 10.41 29.05 -18.61
N PHE A 43 9.73 28.47 -17.62
CA PHE A 43 9.85 27.05 -17.29
C PHE A 43 9.48 26.16 -18.48
N SER A 44 10.31 25.16 -18.74
CA SER A 44 10.02 24.07 -19.66
C SER A 44 10.30 22.71 -19.00
N TRP A 45 9.53 21.69 -19.38
CA TRP A 45 9.77 20.31 -18.94
C TRP A 45 11.13 19.73 -19.35
N SER A 46 11.87 20.39 -20.24
CA SER A 46 13.24 19.99 -20.58
C SER A 46 14.32 20.70 -19.76
N ASP A 47 13.96 21.65 -18.89
CA ASP A 47 14.94 22.50 -18.20
C ASP A 47 15.79 21.75 -17.17
N TRP A 48 15.30 20.63 -16.63
CA TRP A 48 16.09 19.74 -15.76
C TRP A 48 17.13 18.90 -16.52
N GLU A 49 16.98 18.72 -17.85
CA GLU A 49 17.99 18.10 -18.72
C GLU A 49 18.96 19.13 -19.31
N ASN A 50 18.59 20.42 -19.29
CA ASN A 50 19.41 21.50 -19.81
C ASN A 50 20.57 21.80 -18.85
N ALA A 51 21.77 21.96 -19.40
CA ALA A 51 22.97 22.18 -18.59
C ALA A 51 22.98 23.48 -17.77
N ASP A 52 22.00 24.38 -18.00
CA ASP A 52 21.88 25.65 -17.30
C ASP A 52 21.00 25.58 -16.04
N ASN A 53 20.09 24.61 -15.91
CA ASN A 53 19.22 24.38 -14.75
C ASN A 53 18.66 25.68 -14.14
N LEU A 54 18.15 26.58 -14.98
CA LEU A 54 17.73 27.92 -14.54
C LEU A 54 16.34 27.92 -13.89
N ASN A 55 15.38 27.16 -14.44
CA ASN A 55 14.06 26.93 -13.84
C ASN A 55 13.82 25.44 -13.64
N TYR A 56 13.62 24.98 -12.40
CA TYR A 56 13.39 23.56 -12.14
C TYR A 56 12.66 23.31 -10.82
N ILE A 57 12.00 22.15 -10.75
CA ILE A 57 11.36 21.64 -9.54
C ILE A 57 12.40 20.93 -8.68
N THR A 58 12.33 21.10 -7.37
CA THR A 58 13.13 20.40 -6.38
C THR A 58 12.25 19.50 -5.54
N TYR A 59 12.79 18.36 -5.12
CA TYR A 59 12.17 17.46 -4.15
C TYR A 59 13.15 17.20 -3.01
N ASN A 60 12.65 17.31 -1.78
CA ASN A 60 13.40 17.15 -0.54
C ASN A 60 12.66 16.23 0.45
N GLY A 61 11.65 15.48 0.01
CA GLY A 61 10.79 14.60 0.83
C GLY A 61 11.40 13.28 1.27
N TYR A 62 12.65 13.01 0.95
CA TYR A 62 13.27 11.71 1.20
C TYR A 62 13.82 11.58 2.62
N ILE A 63 13.57 10.41 3.22
CA ILE A 63 14.06 10.00 4.54
C ILE A 63 15.31 9.13 4.36
N TYR A 64 16.34 9.38 5.17
CA TYR A 64 17.60 8.65 5.14
C TYR A 64 17.97 8.16 6.54
N ASN A 65 18.64 7.02 6.66
CA ASN A 65 19.10 6.49 7.96
C ASN A 65 20.20 7.37 8.59
N ASN A 66 21.04 7.97 7.75
CA ASN A 66 22.08 8.92 8.16
C ASN A 66 21.55 10.36 8.17
N THR A 67 21.48 10.97 9.37
CA THR A 67 21.09 12.38 9.59
C THR A 67 21.97 13.41 8.87
N THR A 68 23.10 12.99 8.29
CA THR A 68 24.01 13.88 7.53
C THR A 68 23.59 14.02 6.06
N ASP A 69 22.84 13.04 5.53
CA ASP A 69 22.53 12.92 4.09
C ASP A 69 21.02 12.97 3.79
N GLY A 70 20.15 12.82 4.80
CA GLY A 70 18.69 12.97 4.67
C GLY A 70 18.22 14.42 4.73
N ALA A 71 17.21 14.76 3.94
CA ALA A 71 16.58 16.08 3.98
C ALA A 71 15.67 16.25 5.21
N TYR A 72 15.01 15.18 5.66
CA TYR A 72 14.13 15.16 6.83
C TYR A 72 14.50 14.06 7.85
N ASP A 73 14.02 14.23 9.09
CA ASP A 73 14.17 13.27 10.19
C ASP A 73 13.18 12.10 10.04
N GLN A 74 13.44 10.99 10.73
CA GLN A 74 12.55 9.82 10.80
C GLN A 74 11.40 10.02 11.80
N THR A 75 11.26 11.21 12.39
CA THR A 75 10.23 11.53 13.37
C THR A 75 9.68 12.93 13.15
N PHE A 76 8.37 13.01 12.94
CA PHE A 76 7.59 14.24 12.87
C PHE A 76 6.74 14.34 14.14
N ASN A 77 6.81 15.48 14.85
CA ASN A 77 6.12 15.65 16.13
C ASN A 77 5.56 17.06 16.34
N GLY A 78 4.26 17.21 16.11
CA GLY A 78 3.62 18.52 16.08
C GLY A 78 3.79 19.24 14.74
N ASP A 79 4.23 18.55 13.70
CA ASP A 79 4.64 19.13 12.42
C ASP A 79 3.50 19.09 11.39
N VAL A 80 3.65 19.91 10.35
CA VAL A 80 2.81 19.90 9.16
C VAL A 80 3.69 19.61 7.95
N VAL A 81 3.34 18.62 7.15
CA VAL A 81 4.04 18.31 5.89
C VAL A 81 3.07 18.50 4.74
N ASN A 82 3.47 19.25 3.72
CA ASN A 82 2.74 19.39 2.46
C ASN A 82 3.57 18.71 1.36
N GLY A 83 3.07 17.60 0.85
CA GLY A 83 3.68 16.78 -0.19
C GLY A 83 4.02 15.36 0.25
N VAL A 84 4.87 14.73 -0.55
CA VAL A 84 5.24 13.32 -0.42
C VAL A 84 6.45 13.16 0.48
N ILE A 85 6.36 12.26 1.45
CA ILE A 85 7.47 11.73 2.24
C ILE A 85 7.84 10.38 1.64
N SER A 86 9.11 10.19 1.24
CA SER A 86 9.59 8.90 0.69
C SER A 86 10.61 8.24 1.60
N THR A 87 10.38 6.99 1.96
CA THR A 87 11.29 6.13 2.71
C THR A 87 12.14 5.24 1.80
N TYR A 88 12.10 5.45 0.48
CA TYR A 88 12.90 4.72 -0.51
C TYR A 88 14.39 4.61 -0.14
N TYR A 89 14.93 5.65 0.50
CA TYR A 89 16.34 5.73 0.89
C TYR A 89 16.62 5.39 2.36
N LEU A 90 15.60 4.94 3.10
CA LEU A 90 15.73 4.65 4.53
C LEU A 90 16.57 3.40 4.75
N ASN A 91 16.33 2.34 3.97
CA ASN A 91 17.06 1.08 4.12
C ASN A 91 18.37 1.06 3.33
N ASN A 92 19.40 1.75 3.85
CA ASN A 92 20.73 1.83 3.22
C ASN A 92 21.84 1.23 4.11
N ASP A 93 21.50 0.41 5.10
CA ASP A 93 22.51 -0.34 5.84
C ASP A 93 22.57 -1.77 5.33
N TYR A 94 23.68 -2.13 4.68
CA TYR A 94 23.95 -3.48 4.19
C TYR A 94 24.19 -4.50 5.34
N ALA A 95 23.47 -4.36 6.46
CA ALA A 95 23.56 -5.19 7.64
C ALA A 95 22.16 -5.43 8.20
N ASP A 96 21.82 -6.70 8.45
CA ASP A 96 20.56 -7.06 9.10
C ASP A 96 20.38 -6.25 10.40
N ASN A 97 19.22 -5.59 10.54
CA ASN A 97 18.75 -4.87 11.73
C ASN A 97 19.39 -3.50 12.04
N THR A 98 19.13 -2.50 11.19
CA THR A 98 18.78 -1.17 11.72
C THR A 98 17.30 -0.89 11.51
N ALA A 99 16.63 -0.39 12.55
CA ALA A 99 15.18 -0.25 12.55
C ALA A 99 14.72 0.76 11.49
N ASN A 100 14.27 0.27 10.33
CA ASN A 100 13.64 1.02 9.25
C ASN A 100 12.30 1.59 9.75
N THR A 101 12.32 2.74 10.43
CA THR A 101 11.15 3.29 11.14
C THR A 101 10.85 4.73 10.75
N LEU A 102 9.58 5.04 10.51
CA LEU A 102 9.06 6.39 10.42
C LEU A 102 7.99 6.62 11.49
N ASN A 103 8.12 7.71 12.23
CA ASN A 103 7.21 8.08 13.31
C ASN A 103 6.48 9.40 13.00
N ILE A 104 5.16 9.38 13.02
CA ILE A 104 4.29 10.54 12.81
C ILE A 104 3.42 10.73 14.06
N TYR A 105 3.73 11.77 14.84
CA TYR A 105 3.07 12.03 16.12
C TYR A 105 2.48 13.43 16.17
N ASN A 106 1.25 13.60 16.62
CA ASN A 106 0.61 14.92 16.77
C ASN A 106 0.71 15.79 15.50
N SER A 107 0.80 15.19 14.32
CA SER A 107 1.21 15.87 13.07
C SER A 107 0.12 15.75 12.00
N THR A 108 0.20 16.62 11.01
CA THR A 108 -0.66 16.57 9.83
C THR A 108 0.19 16.44 8.58
N ILE A 109 -0.04 15.40 7.80
CA ILE A 109 0.59 15.18 6.51
C ILE A 109 -0.50 15.40 5.47
N HIS A 110 -0.35 16.48 4.71
CA HIS A 110 -1.12 16.75 3.52
C HIS A 110 -0.36 16.16 2.34
N GLY A 111 -0.76 15.00 1.84
CA GLY A 111 -0.13 14.26 0.75
C GLY A 111 0.08 12.78 1.09
N MET A 112 1.31 12.32 0.98
CA MET A 112 1.59 10.87 0.95
C MET A 112 2.83 10.48 1.75
N ILE A 113 2.80 9.27 2.31
CA ILE A 113 3.97 8.51 2.74
C ILE A 113 4.14 7.34 1.78
N THR A 114 5.34 7.21 1.20
CA THR A 114 5.65 6.12 0.27
C THR A 114 7.01 5.49 0.51
N SER A 115 7.19 4.23 0.17
CA SER A 115 8.51 3.60 0.05
C SER A 115 9.05 3.62 -1.38
N GLU A 116 8.23 4.01 -2.36
CA GLU A 116 8.61 4.07 -3.76
C GLU A 116 9.47 5.30 -4.07
N LEU A 117 10.15 5.22 -5.22
CA LEU A 117 10.87 6.35 -5.77
C LEU A 117 9.87 7.38 -6.31
N VAL A 118 9.93 8.59 -5.75
CA VAL A 118 9.09 9.69 -6.22
C VAL A 118 9.53 10.12 -7.61
N TYR A 119 8.55 10.26 -8.51
CA TYR A 119 8.72 10.70 -9.90
C TYR A 119 9.37 9.73 -10.89
N ASP A 120 9.33 8.41 -10.71
CA ASP A 120 9.90 7.48 -11.73
C ASP A 120 9.07 7.34 -13.04
N HIS A 121 8.20 8.31 -13.37
CA HIS A 121 7.37 8.27 -14.57
C HIS A 121 8.06 8.88 -15.78
N ASP A 122 7.82 8.33 -16.98
CA ASP A 122 8.29 8.87 -18.27
C ASP A 122 9.80 9.15 -18.39
N LYS A 123 10.63 8.50 -17.55
CA LYS A 123 12.09 8.68 -17.39
C LYS A 123 12.51 9.97 -16.67
N TYR A 124 11.59 10.62 -15.96
CA TYR A 124 11.81 11.84 -15.18
C TYR A 124 11.99 11.55 -13.68
N GLY A 125 12.77 10.53 -13.31
CA GLY A 125 13.03 10.13 -11.93
C GLY A 125 13.81 11.17 -11.13
N TRP A 126 13.31 11.56 -9.94
CA TRP A 126 14.13 12.33 -9.02
C TRP A 126 15.19 11.42 -8.39
N THR A 127 16.44 11.88 -8.33
CA THR A 127 17.51 11.18 -7.62
C THR A 127 18.21 12.16 -6.68
N ASN A 128 18.69 11.67 -5.55
CA ASN A 128 19.55 12.47 -4.65
C ASN A 128 20.98 12.70 -5.21
N GLY A 129 21.21 12.40 -6.49
CA GLY A 129 22.52 12.58 -7.16
C GLY A 129 23.55 11.51 -6.81
N THR A 130 23.13 10.40 -6.21
CA THR A 130 23.98 9.31 -5.75
C THR A 130 23.61 8.00 -6.44
N ASP A 131 24.56 7.39 -7.15
CA ASP A 131 24.42 6.09 -7.82
C ASP A 131 24.57 4.93 -6.80
N VAL A 132 23.79 4.95 -5.72
CA VAL A 132 23.81 3.89 -4.70
C VAL A 132 22.63 2.95 -4.94
N ASP A 133 22.82 1.67 -4.62
CA ASP A 133 21.75 0.69 -4.65
C ASP A 133 20.84 0.89 -3.44
N TYR A 134 19.58 1.25 -3.69
CA TYR A 134 18.57 1.59 -2.67
C TYR A 134 17.50 0.52 -2.52
N ARG A 135 17.72 -0.65 -3.12
CA ARG A 135 16.81 -1.78 -2.96
C ARG A 135 16.80 -2.20 -1.50
N TRP A 136 15.60 -2.41 -0.96
CA TRP A 136 15.43 -2.94 0.37
C TRP A 136 16.07 -4.33 0.44
N ASN A 137 16.78 -4.59 1.54
CA ASN A 137 17.32 -5.93 1.77
C ASN A 137 16.16 -6.89 2.09
N ASP A 138 16.27 -8.11 1.59
CA ASP A 138 15.28 -9.14 1.82
C ASP A 138 15.22 -9.52 3.32
N GLY A 139 14.00 -9.66 3.85
CA GLY A 139 13.73 -9.89 5.27
C GLY A 139 13.79 -8.65 6.18
N ASP A 140 14.03 -7.45 5.64
CA ASP A 140 13.86 -6.21 6.41
C ASP A 140 12.40 -5.73 6.39
N THR A 141 11.86 -5.42 7.56
CA THR A 141 10.51 -4.86 7.69
C THR A 141 10.54 -3.35 7.98
N PHE A 142 9.76 -2.57 7.22
CA PHE A 142 9.50 -1.17 7.49
C PHE A 142 8.49 -1.00 8.63
N ASN A 143 8.69 -0.03 9.51
CA ASN A 143 7.79 0.27 10.63
C ASN A 143 7.25 1.70 10.51
N LEU A 144 5.94 1.83 10.34
CA LEU A 144 5.26 3.12 10.31
C LEU A 144 4.38 3.28 11.55
N ASN A 145 4.71 4.26 12.40
CA ASN A 145 3.95 4.55 13.62
C ASN A 145 3.24 5.90 13.47
N ILE A 146 1.91 5.88 13.57
CA ILE A 146 1.04 7.05 13.45
C ILE A 146 0.24 7.16 14.75
N ALA A 147 0.39 8.28 15.46
CA ALA A 147 -0.37 8.53 16.70
C ALA A 147 -0.84 9.99 16.79
N ASP A 148 -2.09 10.20 17.17
CA ASP A 148 -2.76 11.51 17.24
C ASP A 148 -2.50 12.38 15.99
N SER A 149 -2.50 11.76 14.81
CA SER A 149 -2.07 12.40 13.56
C SER A 149 -3.10 12.23 12.45
N THR A 150 -3.04 13.11 11.45
CA THR A 150 -3.83 13.00 10.22
C THR A 150 -2.88 12.86 9.04
N ILE A 151 -3.14 11.87 8.19
CA ILE A 151 -2.54 11.76 6.86
C ILE A 151 -3.71 11.83 5.89
N ASP A 152 -3.88 12.99 5.28
CA ASP A 152 -4.86 13.23 4.23
C ASP A 152 -4.14 13.26 2.88
N ASP A 153 -4.78 12.73 1.85
CA ASP A 153 -4.32 12.69 0.46
C ASP A 153 -4.81 13.92 -0.30
N ASP A 154 -4.58 15.11 0.29
CA ASP A 154 -5.02 16.39 -0.27
C ASP A 154 -3.93 17.08 -1.10
N TYR A 155 -2.74 16.48 -1.22
CA TYR A 155 -1.56 17.15 -1.78
C TYR A 155 -0.84 16.26 -2.79
N GLU A 156 -1.52 15.98 -3.90
CA GLU A 156 -0.93 15.22 -5.00
C GLU A 156 -0.20 16.17 -5.96
N TYR A 157 -0.71 17.41 -6.15
CA TYR A 157 -0.25 18.34 -7.18
C TYR A 157 0.77 19.38 -6.72
N PHE A 158 1.65 19.78 -7.65
CA PHE A 158 2.58 20.89 -7.47
C PHE A 158 2.09 22.17 -8.14
N TYR A 159 1.96 23.21 -7.33
CA TYR A 159 1.56 24.55 -7.76
C TYR A 159 2.74 25.50 -7.64
N PHE A 160 3.06 26.20 -8.72
CA PHE A 160 4.02 27.30 -8.66
C PHE A 160 3.66 28.41 -9.64
N THR A 161 4.25 29.58 -9.42
CA THR A 161 4.16 30.72 -10.34
C THR A 161 5.55 31.06 -10.81
N ASP A 162 5.74 31.07 -12.13
CA ASP A 162 6.98 31.49 -12.80
C ASP A 162 6.85 32.96 -13.22
N SER A 163 7.89 33.77 -13.01
CA SER A 163 7.93 35.20 -13.32
C SER A 163 9.14 35.59 -14.18
N TYR A 164 9.01 35.44 -15.50
CA TYR A 164 10.11 35.62 -16.45
C TYR A 164 9.96 36.83 -17.38
N LEU A 165 11.03 37.15 -18.13
CA LEU A 165 10.99 38.12 -19.23
C LEU A 165 10.56 37.46 -20.54
N ASP A 166 9.49 37.97 -21.15
CA ASP A 166 9.07 37.53 -22.48
C ASP A 166 10.07 37.90 -23.59
N ALA A 167 9.81 37.47 -24.82
CA ALA A 167 10.66 37.77 -25.98
C ALA A 167 10.83 39.29 -26.28
N ASP A 168 10.00 40.15 -25.71
CA ASP A 168 10.09 41.62 -25.80
C ASP A 168 10.85 42.23 -24.60
N GLY A 169 11.31 41.42 -23.65
CA GLY A 169 11.96 41.86 -22.41
C GLY A 169 10.98 42.45 -21.40
N LYS A 170 9.69 42.10 -21.46
CA LYS A 170 8.69 42.50 -20.47
C LYS A 170 8.48 41.39 -19.46
N ARG A 171 8.38 41.76 -18.19
CA ARG A 171 8.01 40.82 -17.13
C ARG A 171 6.60 40.29 -17.37
N THR A 172 6.49 38.99 -17.54
CA THR A 172 5.26 38.22 -17.56
C THR A 172 5.23 37.26 -16.37
N SER A 173 4.10 36.64 -16.12
CA SER A 173 3.95 35.62 -15.08
C SER A 173 3.02 34.52 -15.58
N GLU A 174 3.42 33.28 -15.41
CA GLU A 174 2.59 32.11 -15.71
C GLU A 174 2.30 31.33 -14.43
N ASP A 175 1.02 30.99 -14.24
CA ASP A 175 0.52 30.24 -13.08
C ASP A 175 0.41 28.76 -13.49
N MET A 176 1.35 27.95 -13.01
CA MET A 176 1.44 26.52 -13.29
C MET A 176 0.64 25.78 -12.22
N ARG A 177 -0.68 25.75 -12.41
CA ARG A 177 -1.64 25.15 -11.46
C ARG A 177 -1.63 23.63 -11.45
N THR A 178 -1.10 23.01 -12.48
CA THR A 178 -0.89 21.57 -12.52
C THR A 178 0.45 21.40 -13.22
N ALA A 179 1.53 21.50 -12.45
CA ALA A 179 2.82 21.11 -12.97
C ALA A 179 2.83 19.58 -13.10
N ASP A 180 2.73 18.86 -12.00
CA ASP A 180 2.61 17.40 -12.01
C ASP A 180 2.08 16.88 -10.67
N TYR A 181 2.00 15.56 -10.52
CA TYR A 181 1.76 14.87 -9.25
C TYR A 181 2.63 13.62 -9.12
N ALA A 182 2.60 12.96 -7.96
CA ALA A 182 3.48 11.82 -7.71
C ALA A 182 3.17 10.56 -8.54
N TYR A 183 1.92 10.41 -9.02
CA TYR A 183 1.38 9.19 -9.66
C TYR A 183 1.42 7.94 -8.77
N LEU A 184 1.44 8.13 -7.46
CA LEU A 184 1.49 7.07 -6.45
C LEU A 184 0.13 6.99 -5.76
N GLY A 185 -0.28 5.81 -5.32
CA GLY A 185 -1.66 5.42 -4.92
C GLY A 185 -2.36 6.29 -3.86
N THR A 186 -2.57 5.76 -2.66
CA THR A 186 -3.28 6.43 -1.54
C THR A 186 -2.32 7.15 -0.59
N ALA A 187 -2.83 7.80 0.47
CA ALA A 187 -2.01 8.56 1.43
C ALA A 187 -0.87 7.75 2.06
N VAL A 188 -1.03 6.43 2.19
CA VAL A 188 0.09 5.51 2.43
C VAL A 188 0.18 4.56 1.24
N THR A 189 1.33 4.52 0.57
CA THR A 189 1.59 3.64 -0.59
C THR A 189 2.97 3.00 -0.48
N LEU A 190 3.03 1.70 -0.20
CA LEU A 190 4.29 1.00 0.12
C LEU A 190 4.47 -0.25 -0.75
N ASP A 191 5.69 -0.45 -1.23
CA ASP A 191 6.19 -1.60 -1.98
C ASP A 191 7.20 -2.43 -1.17
N VAL A 192 7.14 -2.34 0.16
CA VAL A 192 8.05 -3.02 1.10
C VAL A 192 7.27 -3.69 2.22
N GLU A 193 7.81 -4.77 2.78
CA GLU A 193 7.18 -5.47 3.90
C GLU A 193 7.02 -4.51 5.08
N SER A 194 5.80 -4.41 5.60
CA SER A 194 5.44 -3.26 6.44
C SER A 194 4.65 -3.64 7.70
N ASN A 195 5.09 -3.07 8.82
CA ASN A 195 4.39 -3.01 10.11
C ASN A 195 3.84 -1.60 10.32
N ILE A 196 2.52 -1.44 10.22
CA ILE A 196 1.83 -0.16 10.34
C ILE A 196 1.01 -0.12 11.63
N ASN A 197 1.27 0.86 12.48
CA ASN A 197 0.58 1.08 13.74
C ASN A 197 -0.13 2.44 13.73
N ILE A 198 -1.46 2.44 13.80
CA ILE A 198 -2.31 3.65 13.78
C ILE A 198 -3.06 3.72 15.11
N THR A 199 -2.78 4.75 15.90
CA THR A 199 -3.23 4.83 17.30
C THR A 199 -3.71 6.23 17.69
N ASP A 200 -4.29 6.36 18.88
CA ASP A 200 -4.58 7.63 19.53
C ASP A 200 -5.45 8.60 18.68
N ASN A 201 -6.56 8.12 18.11
CA ASN A 201 -7.51 8.92 17.32
C ASN A 201 -6.89 9.51 16.04
N SER A 202 -5.97 8.76 15.43
CA SER A 202 -5.41 9.10 14.12
C SER A 202 -6.41 8.88 12.98
N ARG A 203 -6.17 9.55 11.86
CA ARG A 203 -6.95 9.46 10.61
C ARG A 203 -6.00 9.26 9.43
N VAL A 204 -6.26 8.25 8.60
CA VAL A 204 -5.45 7.94 7.41
C VAL A 204 -6.36 7.71 6.21
N ALA A 205 -6.05 8.39 5.11
CA ALA A 205 -6.76 8.35 3.83
C ALA A 205 -6.24 7.26 2.89
N GLY A 206 -6.68 6.02 3.11
CA GLY A 206 -6.27 4.88 2.29
C GLY A 206 -4.85 4.37 2.59
N ILE A 207 -4.68 3.05 2.47
CA ILE A 207 -3.40 2.36 2.57
C ILE A 207 -3.29 1.36 1.42
N THR A 208 -2.25 1.48 0.62
CA THR A 208 -1.95 0.61 -0.51
C THR A 208 -0.64 -0.09 -0.24
N LEU A 209 -0.65 -1.42 -0.15
CA LEU A 209 0.54 -2.25 -0.06
C LEU A 209 0.63 -3.10 -1.33
N SER A 210 1.70 -2.94 -2.10
CA SER A 210 2.05 -3.84 -3.19
C SER A 210 3.26 -4.67 -2.78
N GLN A 211 3.33 -5.91 -3.26
CA GLN A 211 4.58 -6.64 -3.18
C GLN A 211 5.59 -5.94 -4.08
N GLY A 212 6.73 -5.58 -3.52
CA GLY A 212 7.85 -5.04 -4.29
C GLY A 212 8.82 -6.14 -4.71
N ASN A 213 9.79 -5.75 -5.53
CA ASN A 213 10.87 -6.64 -5.95
C ASN A 213 12.00 -6.64 -4.91
N THR A 214 11.86 -7.45 -3.85
CA THR A 214 12.93 -7.65 -2.85
C THR A 214 13.84 -8.82 -3.17
N TYR A 215 13.60 -9.56 -4.26
CA TYR A 215 14.48 -10.66 -4.63
C TYR A 215 15.87 -10.14 -5.00
N ASN A 216 16.83 -10.46 -4.13
CA ASN A 216 18.24 -10.19 -4.38
C ASN A 216 19.05 -11.49 -4.33
N GLY A 217 19.38 -12.00 -5.52
CA GLY A 217 20.22 -13.19 -5.67
C GLY A 217 21.63 -13.06 -5.05
N ASP A 218 22.09 -11.85 -4.71
CA ASP A 218 23.34 -11.64 -3.97
C ASP A 218 23.20 -11.95 -2.46
N TYR A 219 21.98 -11.92 -1.90
CA TYR A 219 21.70 -12.10 -0.46
C TYR A 219 20.87 -13.34 -0.13
N ALA A 220 20.31 -14.02 -1.14
CA ALA A 220 19.64 -15.32 -1.01
C ALA A 220 20.61 -16.43 -0.53
N THR A 221 20.95 -16.41 0.75
CA THR A 221 21.89 -17.35 1.37
C THR A 221 21.15 -18.59 1.89
N GLY A 222 20.61 -19.41 0.98
CA GLY A 222 19.84 -20.58 1.38
C GLY A 222 19.55 -21.63 0.30
N GLY A 223 19.88 -21.39 -0.96
CA GLY A 223 19.35 -22.22 -2.06
C GLY A 223 17.82 -22.19 -2.03
N ASP A 224 17.16 -23.33 -2.27
CA ASP A 224 15.69 -23.42 -2.32
C ASP A 224 15.00 -22.93 -1.03
N SER A 225 15.67 -23.02 0.12
CA SER A 225 15.13 -22.53 1.40
C SER A 225 15.05 -21.01 1.52
N ALA A 226 15.72 -20.26 0.65
CA ALA A 226 15.55 -18.81 0.56
C ALA A 226 14.20 -18.42 -0.05
N TYR A 227 13.57 -19.30 -0.84
CA TYR A 227 12.28 -19.07 -1.50
C TYR A 227 11.07 -19.55 -0.65
N ALA A 228 11.30 -19.88 0.62
CA ALA A 228 10.26 -20.24 1.60
C ALA A 228 9.90 -19.08 2.55
N HIS A 229 10.39 -17.87 2.27
CA HIS A 229 10.01 -16.66 2.99
C HIS A 229 8.58 -16.23 2.61
N THR A 230 7.88 -15.60 3.55
CA THR A 230 6.56 -15.02 3.36
C THR A 230 6.66 -13.51 3.50
N TRP A 231 5.98 -12.76 2.63
CA TRP A 231 5.92 -11.31 2.73
C TRP A 231 4.86 -10.92 3.77
N ASP A 232 5.29 -10.61 4.99
CA ASP A 232 4.40 -10.45 6.14
C ASP A 232 4.06 -8.98 6.45
N ASN A 233 2.89 -8.52 6.00
CA ASN A 233 2.39 -7.19 6.36
C ASN A 233 1.51 -7.25 7.62
N THR A 234 1.69 -6.30 8.53
CA THR A 234 0.81 -6.11 9.69
C THR A 234 0.26 -4.69 9.75
N ILE A 235 -1.06 -4.55 9.86
CA ILE A 235 -1.72 -3.25 10.12
C ILE A 235 -2.54 -3.35 11.42
N THR A 236 -2.21 -2.52 12.40
CA THR A 236 -2.99 -2.40 13.64
C THR A 236 -3.58 -1.00 13.76
N VAL A 237 -4.91 -0.93 13.87
CA VAL A 237 -5.67 0.32 14.02
C VAL A 237 -6.41 0.33 15.35
N ASP A 238 -5.90 1.09 16.31
CA ASP A 238 -6.45 1.22 17.67
C ASP A 238 -7.06 2.61 17.89
N ASN A 239 -8.36 2.64 18.23
CA ASN A 239 -9.10 3.87 18.53
C ASN A 239 -8.89 4.94 17.44
N SER A 240 -8.88 4.54 16.18
CA SER A 240 -8.48 5.38 15.04
C SER A 240 -9.34 5.09 13.81
N THR A 241 -9.18 5.86 12.74
CA THR A 241 -9.97 5.73 11.51
C THR A 241 -9.07 5.58 10.30
N VAL A 242 -9.37 4.61 9.44
CA VAL A 242 -8.87 4.53 8.06
C VAL A 242 -10.07 4.76 7.14
N THR A 243 -9.96 5.73 6.25
CA THR A 243 -10.98 6.02 5.23
C THR A 243 -10.49 5.61 3.85
N SER A 244 -11.36 5.69 2.85
CA SER A 244 -10.98 5.66 1.46
C SER A 244 -9.97 6.76 1.15
N GLY A 245 -9.09 6.47 0.21
CA GLY A 245 -8.18 7.45 -0.39
C GLY A 245 -8.41 7.60 -1.90
N ALA A 246 -7.81 8.63 -2.47
CA ALA A 246 -7.87 9.02 -3.86
C ALA A 246 -6.72 8.38 -4.65
N PHE A 247 -7.05 7.40 -5.49
CA PHE A 247 -6.12 6.83 -6.49
C PHE A 247 -5.94 7.74 -7.70
N THR A 248 -6.92 8.60 -7.97
CA THR A 248 -6.83 9.61 -9.01
C THR A 248 -6.76 10.98 -8.36
N PRO A 249 -5.83 11.86 -8.76
CA PRO A 249 -5.73 13.18 -8.17
C PRO A 249 -7.05 13.95 -8.26
N LEU A 250 -7.38 14.61 -7.15
CA LEU A 250 -8.68 15.23 -6.96
C LEU A 250 -8.93 16.35 -7.99
N GLU A 251 -7.91 17.14 -8.36
CA GLU A 251 -8.08 18.30 -9.26
C GLU A 251 -8.20 18.00 -10.75
N GLY A 252 -7.86 16.78 -11.21
CA GLY A 252 -7.91 16.42 -12.63
C GLY A 252 -9.25 15.81 -13.06
N SER A 253 -9.70 14.78 -12.33
CA SER A 253 -10.90 14.01 -12.64
C SER A 253 -11.59 13.38 -11.41
N GLY A 254 -11.06 13.64 -10.21
CA GLY A 254 -11.57 13.10 -8.96
C GLY A 254 -12.94 13.64 -8.57
N TRP A 255 -13.68 12.84 -7.81
CA TRP A 255 -15.04 13.17 -7.34
C TRP A 255 -14.97 13.98 -6.05
N TYR A 256 -15.36 15.26 -6.11
CA TYR A 256 -15.61 16.06 -4.92
C TYR A 256 -17.00 15.74 -4.35
N GLY A 257 -17.06 14.88 -3.35
CA GLY A 257 -18.21 14.73 -2.45
C GLY A 257 -18.22 15.81 -1.34
N ASN A 258 -19.28 15.89 -0.51
CA ASN A 258 -19.52 17.03 0.40
C ASN A 258 -18.84 16.88 1.79
N SER A 259 -17.51 16.86 1.87
CA SER A 259 -16.83 17.08 3.17
C SER A 259 -15.41 17.65 3.02
N GLU A 260 -14.77 18.03 4.13
CA GLU A 260 -13.40 18.61 4.17
C GLU A 260 -12.31 17.51 4.14
N GLU A 261 -12.42 16.54 3.20
CA GLU A 261 -11.49 15.43 2.78
C GLU A 261 -11.19 14.32 3.85
N PRO A 262 -10.98 13.00 3.56
CA PRO A 262 -10.54 12.29 2.33
C PRO A 262 -11.65 11.64 1.48
N SER A 263 -11.28 11.10 0.30
CA SER A 263 -12.18 10.64 -0.78
C SER A 263 -13.50 10.09 -0.24
N ASP A 264 -14.59 10.81 -0.47
CA ASP A 264 -15.88 10.42 0.09
C ASP A 264 -16.20 8.99 -0.36
N TYR A 265 -16.42 8.07 0.58
CA TYR A 265 -16.87 6.73 0.24
C TYR A 265 -18.25 6.83 -0.41
N SER A 266 -18.30 6.63 -1.73
CA SER A 266 -19.52 6.73 -2.52
C SER A 266 -20.33 5.44 -2.45
N GLY A 267 -19.66 4.31 -2.21
CA GLY A 267 -20.21 2.97 -2.26
C GLY A 267 -20.80 2.62 -3.62
N ASN A 268 -20.30 3.19 -4.72
CA ASN A 268 -20.78 2.91 -6.06
C ASN A 268 -19.68 2.32 -6.93
N ALA A 269 -19.96 1.17 -7.57
CA ALA A 269 -19.15 0.71 -8.69
C ALA A 269 -19.18 1.71 -9.85
N VAL A 270 -18.10 1.76 -10.64
CA VAL A 270 -17.98 2.60 -11.83
C VAL A 270 -18.39 1.80 -13.08
N TYR A 271 -19.15 2.42 -13.97
CA TYR A 271 -19.52 1.81 -15.25
C TYR A 271 -18.56 2.24 -16.36
N ASP A 272 -17.82 1.29 -16.94
CA ASP A 272 -17.04 1.53 -18.15
C ASP A 272 -17.95 1.35 -19.37
N ALA A 273 -18.28 2.47 -20.02
CA ALA A 273 -19.10 2.48 -21.24
C ALA A 273 -18.40 1.88 -22.47
N THR A 274 -17.07 1.71 -22.43
CA THR A 274 -16.25 1.16 -23.52
C THR A 274 -16.29 -0.37 -23.50
N THR A 275 -16.07 -0.96 -22.34
CA THR A 275 -16.10 -2.42 -22.14
C THR A 275 -17.51 -2.94 -21.80
N GLY A 276 -18.40 -2.05 -21.34
CA GLY A 276 -19.77 -2.36 -20.96
C GLY A 276 -19.87 -3.07 -19.60
N THR A 277 -18.82 -3.00 -18.78
CA THR A 277 -18.71 -3.66 -17.47
C THR A 277 -18.78 -2.65 -16.33
N TRP A 278 -19.20 -3.13 -15.15
CA TRP A 278 -19.04 -2.42 -13.90
C TRP A 278 -17.74 -2.88 -13.25
N TYR A 279 -16.95 -1.95 -12.72
CA TYR A 279 -15.71 -2.23 -12.01
C TYR A 279 -15.68 -1.45 -10.69
N HIS A 280 -14.82 -1.85 -9.75
CA HIS A 280 -14.69 -1.16 -8.47
C HIS A 280 -14.27 0.30 -8.69
N ASN A 281 -14.71 1.22 -7.83
CA ASN A 281 -14.22 2.59 -7.88
C ASN A 281 -12.88 2.67 -7.14
N PRO A 282 -11.76 3.00 -7.82
CA PRO A 282 -10.45 3.10 -7.15
C PRO A 282 -10.45 4.08 -5.99
N ASN A 283 -11.21 5.18 -6.11
CA ASN A 283 -11.27 6.22 -5.08
C ASN A 283 -12.13 5.84 -3.86
N ASP A 284 -12.80 4.69 -3.87
CA ASP A 284 -13.54 4.19 -2.70
C ASP A 284 -12.66 3.22 -1.87
N THR A 285 -11.41 3.00 -2.27
CA THR A 285 -10.51 2.02 -1.64
C THR A 285 -9.88 2.57 -0.36
N ALA A 286 -10.12 1.91 0.77
CA ALA A 286 -9.49 2.22 2.05
C ALA A 286 -8.26 1.36 2.34
N LEU A 287 -8.28 0.09 1.92
CA LEU A 287 -7.14 -0.81 2.01
C LEU A 287 -6.98 -1.53 0.67
N SER A 288 -5.77 -1.56 0.13
CA SER A 288 -5.43 -2.31 -1.07
C SER A 288 -4.19 -3.16 -0.83
N PHE A 289 -4.26 -4.42 -1.23
CA PHE A 289 -3.16 -5.37 -1.20
C PHE A 289 -3.01 -5.99 -2.59
N SER A 290 -1.83 -5.86 -3.20
CA SER A 290 -1.56 -6.40 -4.53
C SER A 290 -0.30 -7.25 -4.52
N ASP A 291 -0.47 -8.52 -4.80
CA ASP A 291 0.59 -9.47 -5.10
C ASP A 291 1.35 -9.12 -6.39
N ASP A 292 2.61 -9.54 -6.47
CA ASP A 292 3.44 -9.54 -7.68
C ASP A 292 3.60 -10.99 -8.19
N PRO A 293 3.08 -11.35 -9.38
CA PRO A 293 3.17 -12.71 -9.91
C PRO A 293 4.60 -13.19 -10.16
N ASP A 294 5.57 -12.26 -10.27
CA ASP A 294 6.98 -12.58 -10.45
C ASP A 294 7.71 -12.78 -9.10
N SER A 295 7.05 -12.50 -7.98
CA SER A 295 7.59 -12.75 -6.64
C SER A 295 7.76 -14.25 -6.40
N TYR A 296 8.67 -14.62 -5.50
CA TYR A 296 8.80 -16.00 -4.99
C TYR A 296 8.08 -16.19 -3.64
N TYR A 297 7.56 -15.11 -3.05
CA TYR A 297 7.03 -15.13 -1.70
C TYR A 297 5.51 -14.97 -1.75
N SER A 298 4.78 -15.83 -1.06
CA SER A 298 3.38 -15.53 -0.80
C SER A 298 3.25 -14.34 0.14
N MET A 299 2.27 -13.49 -0.10
CA MET A 299 1.94 -12.32 0.70
C MET A 299 0.98 -12.67 1.82
N LYS A 300 1.33 -12.31 3.06
CA LYS A 300 0.51 -12.54 4.25
C LYS A 300 0.14 -11.21 4.89
N ASN A 301 -1.11 -10.80 4.75
CA ASN A 301 -1.61 -9.53 5.25
C ASN A 301 -2.48 -9.73 6.49
N ASN A 302 -2.04 -9.16 7.62
CA ASN A 302 -2.72 -9.28 8.90
C ASN A 302 -3.20 -7.91 9.38
N VAL A 303 -4.51 -7.68 9.31
CA VAL A 303 -5.13 -6.38 9.61
C VAL A 303 -6.04 -6.49 10.81
N THR A 304 -5.85 -5.64 11.83
CA THR A 304 -6.69 -5.60 13.02
C THR A 304 -7.17 -4.18 13.33
N PHE A 305 -8.48 -4.00 13.38
CA PHE A 305 -9.14 -2.81 13.93
C PHE A 305 -9.68 -3.13 15.33
N THR A 306 -9.38 -2.30 16.32
CA THR A 306 -9.81 -2.54 17.70
C THR A 306 -10.21 -1.26 18.43
N ASN A 307 -10.85 -1.41 19.60
CA ASN A 307 -11.25 -0.33 20.50
C ASN A 307 -12.15 0.74 19.84
N GLY A 308 -13.11 0.30 19.02
CA GLY A 308 -14.04 1.19 18.33
C GLY A 308 -13.44 1.90 17.11
N SER A 309 -12.34 1.38 16.56
CA SER A 309 -11.79 1.87 15.30
C SER A 309 -12.78 1.72 14.14
N THR A 310 -12.64 2.57 13.13
CA THR A 310 -13.50 2.57 11.95
C THR A 310 -12.68 2.38 10.68
N LEU A 311 -13.11 1.44 9.84
CA LEU A 311 -12.72 1.29 8.45
C LEU A 311 -13.87 1.79 7.58
N MET A 312 -13.64 2.81 6.78
CA MET A 312 -14.64 3.42 5.90
C MET A 312 -14.13 3.38 4.47
N GLY A 313 -14.68 2.53 3.63
CA GLY A 313 -14.22 2.29 2.26
C GLY A 313 -13.99 0.82 1.99
N ASP A 314 -13.73 0.53 0.72
CA ASP A 314 -13.58 -0.81 0.19
C ASP A 314 -12.21 -1.41 0.55
N VAL A 315 -12.19 -2.73 0.70
CA VAL A 315 -10.97 -3.51 0.89
C VAL A 315 -10.73 -4.31 -0.38
N VAL A 316 -9.60 -4.06 -1.02
CA VAL A 316 -9.21 -4.68 -2.29
C VAL A 316 -8.04 -5.63 -2.05
N PHE A 317 -8.16 -6.85 -2.53
CA PHE A 317 -7.10 -7.85 -2.50
C PHE A 317 -6.95 -8.50 -3.88
N THR A 318 -5.75 -8.42 -4.43
CA THR A 318 -5.37 -9.08 -5.68
C THR A 318 -4.23 -10.05 -5.40
N SER A 319 -4.40 -11.29 -5.84
CA SER A 319 -3.46 -12.39 -5.66
C SER A 319 -3.24 -13.12 -6.99
N ASN A 320 -2.02 -13.60 -7.22
CA ASN A 320 -1.64 -14.50 -8.31
C ASN A 320 -0.86 -15.68 -7.74
N PHE A 321 -0.71 -16.77 -8.50
CA PHE A 321 0.27 -17.77 -8.11
C PHE A 321 1.67 -17.17 -8.27
N ASN A 322 2.49 -17.23 -7.22
CA ASN A 322 3.83 -16.66 -7.23
C ASN A 322 4.77 -17.46 -8.14
N ASN A 323 5.75 -16.75 -8.73
CA ASN A 323 6.78 -17.26 -9.63
C ASN A 323 6.21 -18.02 -10.85
N ALA A 324 5.14 -17.48 -11.46
CA ALA A 324 4.43 -18.14 -12.54
C ALA A 324 5.25 -18.29 -13.83
N ASP A 325 6.24 -17.42 -14.07
CA ASP A 325 7.06 -17.42 -15.28
C ASP A 325 8.12 -18.54 -15.30
N ASP A 326 8.58 -18.99 -14.13
CA ASP A 326 9.50 -20.14 -14.00
C ASP A 326 8.76 -21.47 -13.78
N ALA A 327 7.44 -21.41 -13.57
CA ALA A 327 6.59 -22.58 -13.55
C ALA A 327 6.87 -23.42 -14.80
N ASN A 328 7.33 -24.66 -14.60
CA ASN A 328 7.71 -25.65 -15.63
C ASN A 328 9.18 -25.70 -16.04
N ALA A 329 10.11 -25.03 -15.35
CA ALA A 329 11.53 -25.30 -15.51
C ALA A 329 12.10 -25.87 -14.21
N ASP A 330 12.75 -27.03 -14.30
CA ASP A 330 13.81 -27.38 -13.35
C ASP A 330 14.97 -26.40 -13.61
N SER A 331 14.82 -25.20 -13.06
CA SER A 331 15.62 -24.01 -13.36
C SER A 331 17.09 -24.24 -12.98
N ASN A 332 17.31 -25.09 -11.96
CA ASN A 332 18.62 -25.45 -11.42
C ASN A 332 19.19 -26.77 -12.02
N GLY A 333 18.36 -27.59 -12.67
CA GLY A 333 18.73 -28.81 -13.40
C GLY A 333 19.08 -30.00 -12.51
N ASP A 334 18.64 -30.02 -11.24
CA ASP A 334 18.98 -31.06 -10.27
C ASP A 334 17.96 -32.22 -10.21
N GLY A 335 16.85 -32.09 -10.94
CA GLY A 335 15.78 -33.07 -11.02
C GLY A 335 14.80 -33.04 -9.83
N VAL A 336 14.81 -31.98 -9.03
CA VAL A 336 13.88 -31.71 -7.93
C VAL A 336 13.14 -30.41 -8.21
N ILE A 337 11.81 -30.44 -8.16
CA ILE A 337 10.99 -29.23 -8.26
C ILE A 337 10.86 -28.61 -6.86
N SER A 338 11.17 -27.33 -6.77
CA SER A 338 11.30 -26.54 -5.54
C SER A 338 10.76 -25.11 -5.74
N ALA A 339 10.81 -24.28 -4.68
CA ALA A 339 10.11 -22.99 -4.68
C ALA A 339 10.66 -22.02 -5.73
N SER A 340 11.93 -22.19 -6.12
CA SER A 340 12.50 -21.46 -7.25
C SER A 340 11.92 -21.83 -8.61
N ASP A 341 11.27 -22.98 -8.73
CA ASP A 341 10.74 -23.53 -9.99
C ASP A 341 9.24 -23.23 -10.18
N GLY A 342 8.63 -22.52 -9.21
CA GLY A 342 7.30 -21.92 -9.33
C GLY A 342 6.13 -22.89 -9.32
N PHE A 343 4.92 -22.35 -9.24
CA PHE A 343 3.69 -23.14 -9.27
C PHE A 343 3.13 -23.19 -10.69
N SER A 344 2.88 -24.40 -11.20
CA SER A 344 2.31 -24.63 -12.53
C SER A 344 0.83 -24.96 -12.46
N PRO A 345 -0.08 -24.04 -12.86
CA PRO A 345 -1.51 -24.30 -12.88
C PRO A 345 -1.93 -25.38 -13.87
N ILE A 346 -1.08 -25.70 -14.86
CA ILE A 346 -1.35 -26.70 -15.89
C ILE A 346 -0.72 -28.07 -15.58
N GLY A 347 0.07 -28.17 -14.52
CA GLY A 347 0.83 -29.35 -14.15
C GLY A 347 2.17 -29.47 -14.88
N TYR A 348 3.08 -30.18 -14.25
CA TYR A 348 4.42 -30.51 -14.73
C TYR A 348 4.61 -32.04 -14.74
N ASP A 349 5.25 -32.54 -15.79
CA ASP A 349 5.62 -33.95 -15.95
C ASP A 349 7.10 -34.12 -15.58
N THR A 350 7.35 -34.42 -14.30
CA THR A 350 8.72 -34.50 -13.76
C THR A 350 9.57 -35.58 -14.40
N ASN A 351 8.94 -36.62 -14.96
CA ASN A 351 9.61 -37.80 -15.48
C ASN A 351 9.61 -37.88 -17.02
N ASN A 352 8.94 -36.93 -17.67
CA ASN A 352 8.90 -36.69 -19.10
C ASN A 352 8.25 -37.85 -19.91
N ASP A 353 7.32 -38.60 -19.31
CA ASP A 353 6.58 -39.72 -19.95
C ASP A 353 5.30 -39.31 -20.71
N GLY A 354 4.96 -38.03 -20.66
CA GLY A 354 3.79 -37.41 -21.27
C GLY A 354 2.56 -37.38 -20.37
N VAL A 355 2.72 -37.52 -19.06
CA VAL A 355 1.67 -37.41 -18.05
C VAL A 355 2.11 -36.46 -16.96
N GLU A 356 1.37 -35.38 -16.77
CA GLU A 356 1.58 -34.42 -15.70
C GLU A 356 1.35 -35.08 -14.34
N ASP A 357 2.29 -34.87 -13.39
CA ASP A 357 2.30 -35.54 -12.10
C ASP A 357 2.44 -34.62 -10.88
N THR A 358 2.75 -33.33 -11.05
CA THR A 358 2.78 -32.34 -9.95
C THR A 358 2.41 -30.92 -10.41
N ASN A 359 1.81 -30.10 -9.55
CA ASN A 359 1.70 -28.65 -9.77
C ASN A 359 3.00 -27.90 -9.40
N GLY A 360 3.96 -28.55 -8.74
CA GLY A 360 5.30 -28.01 -8.48
C GLY A 360 5.36 -26.89 -7.44
N GLY A 361 6.55 -26.27 -7.34
CA GLY A 361 6.78 -25.07 -6.54
C GLY A 361 7.13 -25.37 -5.09
N TRP A 362 6.21 -25.73 -4.20
CA TRP A 362 6.52 -25.73 -2.76
C TRP A 362 6.42 -27.11 -2.10
N SER A 363 7.02 -27.25 -0.91
CA SER A 363 6.85 -28.46 -0.10
C SER A 363 5.42 -28.64 0.39
N HIS A 364 4.69 -27.54 0.54
CA HIS A 364 3.27 -27.47 0.82
C HIS A 364 2.66 -26.50 -0.18
N ASP A 365 1.62 -26.87 -0.91
CA ASP A 365 1.02 -25.98 -1.92
C ASP A 365 0.53 -24.68 -1.30
N ASN A 366 0.10 -24.72 -0.03
CA ASN A 366 -0.36 -23.55 0.71
C ASN A 366 0.75 -22.50 0.98
N ASP A 367 2.02 -22.85 0.82
CA ASP A 367 3.13 -21.90 0.96
C ASP A 367 3.11 -20.86 -0.18
N ASN A 368 2.44 -21.16 -1.30
CA ASN A 368 2.23 -20.28 -2.45
C ASN A 368 0.91 -19.50 -2.40
N VAL A 369 0.20 -19.54 -1.27
CA VAL A 369 -1.13 -18.92 -1.16
C VAL A 369 -1.00 -17.56 -0.49
N ASP A 370 -1.40 -16.49 -1.16
CA ASP A 370 -1.52 -15.18 -0.53
C ASP A 370 -2.69 -15.15 0.46
N GLU A 371 -2.58 -14.37 1.51
CA GLU A 371 -3.61 -14.26 2.54
C GLU A 371 -3.92 -12.81 2.89
N LEU A 372 -5.20 -12.52 3.04
CA LEU A 372 -5.69 -11.33 3.72
C LEU A 372 -6.58 -11.73 4.89
N ASN A 373 -6.11 -11.44 6.10
CA ASN A 373 -6.81 -11.67 7.35
C ASN A 373 -7.24 -10.33 7.94
N LEU A 374 -8.53 -9.96 7.77
CA LEU A 374 -9.12 -8.75 8.32
C LEU A 374 -9.92 -9.06 9.59
N LYS A 375 -9.46 -8.54 10.72
CA LYS A 375 -10.14 -8.66 12.02
C LYS A 375 -10.68 -7.32 12.49
N LEU A 376 -11.97 -7.28 12.82
CA LEU A 376 -12.61 -6.20 13.57
C LEU A 376 -12.91 -6.68 14.98
N ASP A 377 -12.40 -5.98 15.99
CA ASP A 377 -12.52 -6.35 17.39
C ASP A 377 -13.03 -5.19 18.26
N ASN A 378 -13.60 -5.53 19.41
CA ASN A 378 -13.98 -4.62 20.48
C ASN A 378 -14.81 -3.41 20.00
N GLY A 379 -15.89 -3.70 19.27
CA GLY A 379 -16.85 -2.71 18.78
C GLY A 379 -16.35 -1.88 17.59
N SER A 380 -15.36 -2.37 16.86
CA SER A 380 -14.89 -1.74 15.63
C SER A 380 -15.88 -1.93 14.49
N LYS A 381 -15.81 -1.06 13.49
CA LYS A 381 -16.79 -1.01 12.40
C LYS A 381 -16.11 -0.94 11.05
N TRP A 382 -16.63 -1.70 10.08
CA TRP A 382 -16.32 -1.53 8.67
C TRP A 382 -17.58 -1.14 7.90
N VAL A 383 -17.51 -0.05 7.13
CA VAL A 383 -18.51 0.30 6.11
C VAL A 383 -17.80 0.27 4.77
N GLY A 384 -18.16 -0.67 3.91
CA GLY A 384 -17.41 -0.91 2.68
C GLY A 384 -17.62 -2.30 2.11
N ASP A 385 -17.07 -2.54 0.92
CA ASP A 385 -17.17 -3.82 0.23
C ASP A 385 -15.81 -4.53 0.12
N ALA A 386 -15.87 -5.85 -0.03
CA ALA A 386 -14.70 -6.70 -0.22
C ALA A 386 -14.55 -7.03 -1.71
N TYR A 387 -13.51 -6.52 -2.35
CA TYR A 387 -13.14 -6.87 -3.72
C TYR A 387 -11.94 -7.80 -3.69
N PHE A 388 -12.14 -9.01 -4.21
CA PHE A 388 -11.13 -10.05 -4.18
C PHE A 388 -10.94 -10.64 -5.58
N SER A 389 -9.72 -10.55 -6.09
CA SER A 389 -9.27 -11.11 -7.37
C SER A 389 -8.17 -12.12 -7.11
N TYR A 390 -8.30 -13.31 -7.70
CA TYR A 390 -7.39 -14.43 -7.48
C TYR A 390 -7.38 -15.36 -8.70
N GLU A 391 -6.31 -16.12 -8.83
CA GLU A 391 -6.21 -17.24 -9.77
C GLU A 391 -6.67 -18.54 -9.10
N TYR A 392 -7.08 -19.53 -9.90
CA TYR A 392 -7.46 -20.83 -9.35
C TYR A 392 -7.28 -21.98 -10.34
N ILE A 393 -7.08 -23.17 -9.80
CA ILE A 393 -7.16 -24.43 -10.54
C ILE A 393 -8.37 -25.26 -10.09
N ALA A 394 -8.96 -25.97 -11.04
CA ALA A 394 -10.07 -26.90 -10.81
C ALA A 394 -9.54 -28.33 -10.60
N PRO A 395 -10.35 -29.27 -10.05
CA PRO A 395 -9.89 -30.62 -9.76
C PRO A 395 -9.29 -31.41 -10.93
N ALA A 396 -9.56 -31.01 -12.17
CA ALA A 396 -8.98 -31.63 -13.36
C ALA A 396 -7.49 -31.28 -13.56
N ASP A 397 -7.04 -30.16 -13.02
CA ASP A 397 -5.70 -29.60 -13.19
C ASP A 397 -4.90 -29.64 -11.86
N MET A 398 -5.40 -30.39 -10.87
CA MET A 398 -4.73 -30.63 -9.59
C MET A 398 -3.89 -31.91 -9.66
N TYR A 399 -2.57 -31.76 -9.60
CA TYR A 399 -1.56 -32.81 -9.66
C TYR A 399 -0.72 -32.76 -8.38
N ASP A 400 -0.78 -33.83 -7.57
CA ASP A 400 -0.04 -33.95 -6.30
C ASP A 400 -0.21 -32.77 -5.32
N LEU A 401 -1.42 -32.20 -5.29
CA LEU A 401 -1.78 -31.15 -4.34
C LEU A 401 -1.87 -31.72 -2.92
N GLU A 402 -0.76 -31.66 -2.16
CA GLU A 402 -0.57 -32.25 -0.82
C GLU A 402 -1.61 -31.73 0.18
N ASP A 403 -1.86 -30.41 0.16
CA ASP A 403 -2.77 -29.76 1.11
C ASP A 403 -4.25 -29.81 0.66
N GLY A 404 -4.47 -30.20 -0.59
CA GLY A 404 -5.80 -30.23 -1.20
C GLY A 404 -6.37 -28.83 -1.43
N THR A 405 -7.67 -28.78 -1.66
CA THR A 405 -8.39 -27.55 -2.03
C THR A 405 -8.53 -26.58 -0.86
N ASN A 406 -8.30 -25.28 -1.09
CA ASN A 406 -8.32 -24.23 -0.07
C ASN A 406 -9.57 -23.33 -0.12
N SER A 407 -10.40 -23.42 -1.17
CA SER A 407 -11.65 -22.65 -1.28
C SER A 407 -12.80 -23.43 -1.95
N LEU A 408 -14.01 -22.89 -1.85
CA LEU A 408 -15.28 -23.53 -2.20
C LEU A 408 -16.02 -22.91 -3.41
N GLU A 409 -15.50 -21.89 -4.13
CA GLU A 409 -16.18 -21.31 -5.32
C GLU A 409 -15.21 -20.56 -6.28
N PRO A 410 -15.40 -20.59 -7.63
CA PRO A 410 -16.38 -19.69 -8.28
C PRO A 410 -17.20 -20.24 -9.46
N SER A 411 -17.08 -21.53 -9.80
CA SER A 411 -18.00 -22.16 -10.76
C SER A 411 -18.22 -23.64 -10.44
N SER A 412 -18.93 -23.89 -9.34
CA SER A 412 -19.49 -25.19 -8.99
C SER A 412 -19.85 -26.06 -10.21
N THR A 413 -19.27 -27.25 -10.31
CA THR A 413 -19.74 -28.27 -11.25
C THR A 413 -21.16 -28.63 -10.83
N VAL A 414 -22.14 -28.35 -11.69
CA VAL A 414 -23.54 -28.68 -11.43
C VAL A 414 -23.93 -29.98 -12.11
N ASP A 415 -24.70 -30.81 -11.42
CA ASP A 415 -25.37 -31.92 -12.09
C ASP A 415 -26.41 -31.41 -13.09
N LYS A 416 -26.98 -32.32 -13.88
CA LYS A 416 -28.04 -32.01 -14.86
C LYS A 416 -29.32 -31.41 -14.26
N TRP A 417 -29.46 -31.37 -12.94
CA TRP A 417 -30.57 -30.80 -12.19
C TRP A 417 -30.22 -29.44 -11.56
N GLY A 418 -28.99 -28.95 -11.73
CA GLY A 418 -28.52 -27.68 -11.21
C GLY A 418 -28.03 -27.74 -9.77
N ASN A 419 -27.79 -28.93 -9.21
CA ASN A 419 -27.22 -29.06 -7.87
C ASN A 419 -25.69 -29.07 -7.97
N VAL A 420 -25.01 -28.40 -7.05
CA VAL A 420 -23.56 -28.48 -6.87
C VAL A 420 -23.15 -29.93 -6.59
N VAL A 421 -22.21 -30.47 -7.38
CA VAL A 421 -21.68 -31.84 -7.24
C VAL A 421 -20.16 -31.90 -7.07
N ASP A 422 -19.45 -30.80 -7.36
CA ASP A 422 -18.05 -30.58 -7.02
C ASP A 422 -17.76 -29.06 -7.06
N ASP A 423 -17.27 -28.50 -5.97
CA ASP A 423 -17.12 -27.05 -5.75
C ASP A 423 -15.75 -26.66 -5.20
N LYS A 424 -14.80 -27.59 -5.19
CA LYS A 424 -13.51 -27.37 -4.55
C LYS A 424 -12.49 -26.84 -5.55
N THR A 425 -11.88 -25.70 -5.24
CA THR A 425 -10.78 -25.13 -6.01
C THR A 425 -9.55 -24.94 -5.14
N PHE A 426 -8.39 -24.85 -5.79
CA PHE A 426 -7.18 -24.33 -5.17
C PHE A 426 -6.92 -22.95 -5.76
N GLN A 427 -6.98 -21.93 -4.92
CA GLN A 427 -6.87 -20.52 -5.28
C GLN A 427 -5.50 -19.98 -4.87
N SER A 428 -5.01 -18.99 -5.60
CA SER A 428 -3.78 -18.28 -5.28
C SER A 428 -3.88 -17.45 -4.01
N GLY A 429 -5.10 -17.01 -3.64
CA GLY A 429 -5.31 -16.16 -2.47
C GLY A 429 -6.43 -16.66 -1.58
N ILE A 430 -6.43 -16.24 -0.31
CA ILE A 430 -7.53 -16.44 0.64
C ILE A 430 -7.84 -15.14 1.40
N PHE A 431 -9.11 -14.71 1.37
CA PHE A 431 -9.59 -13.55 2.12
C PHE A 431 -10.51 -13.97 3.27
N THR A 432 -10.03 -13.81 4.50
CA THR A 432 -10.79 -14.05 5.73
C THR A 432 -11.17 -12.75 6.44
N VAL A 433 -12.42 -12.67 6.88
CA VAL A 433 -12.95 -11.61 7.75
C VAL A 433 -13.42 -12.19 9.08
N ALA A 434 -12.99 -11.59 10.19
CA ALA A 434 -13.43 -11.93 11.55
C ALA A 434 -14.06 -10.72 12.24
N LEU A 435 -15.30 -10.88 12.72
CA LEU A 435 -16.04 -9.89 13.50
C LEU A 435 -16.17 -10.37 14.94
N ASP A 436 -15.38 -9.77 15.83
CA ASP A 436 -15.28 -10.16 17.23
C ASP A 436 -15.87 -9.11 18.17
N ASN A 437 -16.42 -9.55 19.31
CA ASN A 437 -16.70 -8.72 20.48
C ASN A 437 -17.59 -7.50 20.18
N GLY A 438 -18.65 -7.72 19.40
CA GLY A 438 -19.64 -6.70 19.06
C GLY A 438 -19.23 -5.76 17.92
N SER A 439 -18.21 -6.14 17.14
CA SER A 439 -17.83 -5.46 15.90
C SER A 439 -18.82 -5.75 14.77
N GLU A 440 -18.90 -4.85 13.80
CA GLU A 440 -19.87 -4.94 12.71
C GLU A 440 -19.25 -4.61 11.35
N TRP A 441 -19.83 -5.22 10.31
CA TRP A 441 -19.54 -4.93 8.91
C TRP A 441 -20.85 -4.58 8.20
N ASP A 442 -20.92 -3.34 7.70
CA ASP A 442 -22.00 -2.80 6.90
C ASP A 442 -21.58 -2.80 5.42
N THR A 443 -21.90 -3.87 4.69
CA THR A 443 -21.69 -3.92 3.23
C THR A 443 -22.63 -2.97 2.50
N VAL A 444 -22.16 -2.38 1.42
CA VAL A 444 -22.94 -1.44 0.59
C VAL A 444 -23.30 -2.07 -0.76
N ASN A 445 -22.42 -2.89 -1.32
CA ASN A 445 -22.65 -3.72 -2.51
C ASN A 445 -22.30 -5.19 -2.23
N THR A 446 -22.04 -5.95 -3.31
CA THR A 446 -21.63 -7.35 -3.26
C THR A 446 -20.18 -7.43 -2.80
N SER A 447 -19.91 -8.28 -1.82
CA SER A 447 -18.57 -8.54 -1.30
C SER A 447 -18.18 -9.99 -1.54
N ASN A 448 -16.91 -10.22 -1.87
CA ASN A 448 -16.32 -11.54 -2.06
C ASN A 448 -15.25 -11.80 -1.00
N VAL A 449 -15.44 -12.84 -0.20
CA VAL A 449 -14.49 -13.35 0.81
C VAL A 449 -14.62 -14.86 0.89
N ASP A 450 -13.57 -15.56 1.29
CA ASP A 450 -13.61 -17.01 1.50
C ASP A 450 -14.30 -17.37 2.81
N THR A 451 -13.95 -16.64 3.88
CA THR A 451 -14.41 -16.94 5.22
C THR A 451 -14.89 -15.68 5.94
N LEU A 452 -16.11 -15.74 6.48
CA LEU A 452 -16.62 -14.76 7.44
C LEU A 452 -16.92 -15.45 8.76
N THR A 453 -16.22 -15.05 9.83
CA THR A 453 -16.47 -15.50 11.20
C THR A 453 -17.08 -14.37 12.02
N VAL A 454 -18.11 -14.68 12.82
CA VAL A 454 -18.78 -13.72 13.71
C VAL A 454 -18.86 -14.32 15.12
N ASN A 455 -18.22 -13.68 16.10
CA ASN A 455 -17.99 -14.22 17.45
C ASN A 455 -18.64 -13.39 18.58
#